data_AF-A0A3M1LEX4-F1
#
_entry.id   AF-A0A3M1LEX4-F1
#
_cell.length_a   1.000
_cell.length_b   1.000
_cell.length_c   1.000
_cell.angle_alpha   90.00
_cell.angle_beta   90.00
_cell.angle_gamma   90.00
#
_symmetry.space_group_name_H-M   'P 1'
#
loop_
_entity.id
_entity.type
_entity.pdbx_description
1 polymer ?
#
loop_
_entity_poly.entity_id
_entity_poly.type
_entity_poly.pdbx_seq_one_letter_code
_entity_poly.pdbx_strand_id
1 'polypeptide(L)'
;MAGLTLGLVVLLSPYLAERFELLVGTDERNPWSFLSKPALWMVVLSTSAGLGLSLTGLFHKHLTFWTGLGNGLLFFVIASIGLQLDLQQAELRPAFLAIGALWLLIHLGILFLASALLKVPWHFAAIGSQANIGGPASASVVAGAFHPSLVSLGVLLGVLSNVIGNYANLLAGVLFQWVATSP
;
A
#
# COMPACT_ATOMS: atom_id res chain seq x y z
N MET A 1 23.67 -4.79 3.34
CA MET A 1 23.08 -3.94 2.27
C MET A 1 21.63 -3.61 2.53
N ALA A 2 20.71 -4.58 2.73
CA ALA A 2 19.31 -4.28 3.09
C ALA A 2 19.15 -3.45 4.39
N GLY A 3 19.96 -3.72 5.42
CA GLY A 3 20.01 -2.91 6.64
C GLY A 3 20.58 -1.50 6.42
N LEU A 4 21.40 -1.30 5.38
CA LEU A 4 21.98 0.00 5.05
C LEU A 4 20.96 0.89 4.31
N THR A 5 20.13 0.30 3.43
CA THR A 5 19.00 1.00 2.83
C THR A 5 17.89 1.30 3.83
N LEU A 6 17.57 0.37 4.73
CA LEU A 6 16.64 0.64 5.84
C LEU A 6 17.16 1.74 6.77
N GLY A 7 18.43 1.68 7.15
CA GLY A 7 19.08 2.71 7.96
C GLY A 7 19.09 4.08 7.27
N LEU A 8 19.43 4.12 5.98
CA LEU A 8 19.36 5.35 5.18
C LEU A 8 17.93 5.91 5.13
N VAL A 9 16.93 5.09 4.82
CA VAL A 9 15.53 5.55 4.77
C VAL A 9 15.09 6.11 6.12
N VAL A 10 15.37 5.41 7.22
CA VAL A 10 14.98 5.82 8.57
C VAL A 10 15.67 7.12 9.01
N LEU A 11 16.92 7.35 8.60
CA LEU A 11 17.66 8.57 8.93
C LEU A 11 17.34 9.74 7.98
N LEU A 12 17.14 9.47 6.68
CA LEU A 12 16.79 10.50 5.69
C LEU A 12 15.37 11.00 5.82
N SER A 13 14.43 10.16 6.26
CA SER A 13 13.01 10.55 6.36
C SER A 13 12.77 11.74 7.31
N PRO A 14 13.24 11.72 8.58
CA PRO A 14 13.10 12.87 9.48
C PRO A 14 13.93 14.06 9.00
N TYR A 15 15.11 13.82 8.43
CA TYR A 15 15.94 14.90 7.87
C TYR A 15 15.22 15.65 6.75
N LEU A 16 14.65 14.94 5.77
CA LEU A 16 13.90 15.57 4.68
C LEU A 16 12.65 16.28 5.18
N ALA A 17 11.91 15.66 6.10
CA ALA A 17 10.75 16.26 6.73
C ALA A 17 11.08 17.61 7.37
N GLU A 18 12.14 17.69 8.18
CA GLU A 18 12.61 18.92 8.81
C GLU A 18 12.99 19.99 7.77
N ARG A 19 13.69 19.59 6.69
CA ARG A 19 14.06 20.53 5.61
C ARG A 19 12.86 21.09 4.86
N PHE A 20 11.81 20.29 4.67
CA PHE A 20 10.57 20.76 4.07
C PHE A 20 9.72 21.57 5.05
N GLU A 21 9.75 21.26 6.35
CA GLU A 21 9.11 22.05 7.40
C GLU A 21 9.66 23.47 7.47
N LEU A 22 10.97 23.65 7.27
CA LEU A 22 11.60 24.98 7.15
C LEU A 22 11.13 25.79 5.93
N LEU A 23 10.68 25.13 4.87
CA LEU A 23 10.22 25.77 3.63
C LEU A 23 8.71 26.03 3.63
N VAL A 24 7.94 25.11 4.21
CA VAL A 24 6.48 25.10 4.21
C VAL A 24 5.89 25.80 5.45
N GLY A 25 6.66 25.85 6.54
CA GLY A 25 6.20 26.30 7.85
C GLY A 25 5.44 25.22 8.61
N THR A 26 5.10 25.52 9.86
CA THR A 26 4.41 24.62 10.80
C THR A 26 2.89 24.68 10.71
N ASP A 27 2.35 25.53 9.82
CA ASP A 27 0.91 25.70 9.66
C ASP A 27 0.30 24.50 8.92
N GLU A 28 -0.49 23.68 9.63
CA GLU A 28 -1.17 22.52 9.07
C GLU A 28 -2.26 22.88 8.06
N ARG A 29 -2.68 24.15 8.00
CA ARG A 29 -3.59 24.64 6.96
C ARG A 29 -2.90 24.87 5.63
N ASN A 30 -1.57 24.92 5.62
CA ASN A 30 -0.80 25.02 4.40
C ASN A 30 -1.03 23.72 3.58
N PRO A 31 -1.48 23.83 2.30
CA PRO A 31 -1.66 22.68 1.43
C PRO A 31 -0.41 21.82 1.25
N TRP A 32 0.78 22.36 1.54
CA TRP A 32 2.06 21.66 1.42
C TRP A 32 2.56 21.02 2.72
N SER A 33 1.83 21.16 3.83
CA SER A 33 2.20 20.65 5.16
C SER A 33 2.40 19.13 5.21
N PHE A 34 1.87 18.37 4.24
CA PHE A 34 2.15 16.94 4.10
C PHE A 34 3.63 16.65 3.85
N LEU A 35 4.39 17.58 3.24
CA LEU A 35 5.82 17.43 2.96
C LEU A 35 6.69 17.47 4.22
N SER A 36 6.20 18.06 5.31
CA SER A 36 6.90 18.08 6.61
C SER A 36 6.64 16.84 7.45
N LYS A 37 5.81 15.89 7.00
CA LYS A 37 5.52 14.68 7.78
C LYS A 37 6.59 13.60 7.49
N PRO A 38 7.35 13.11 8.50
CA PRO A 38 8.36 12.06 8.30
C PRO A 38 7.82 10.76 7.70
N ALA A 39 6.55 10.43 8.01
CA ALA A 39 5.89 9.23 7.49
C ALA A 39 5.80 9.24 5.96
N LEU A 40 5.62 10.40 5.33
CA LEU A 40 5.58 10.53 3.88
C LEU A 40 6.92 10.11 3.26
N TRP A 41 8.02 10.70 3.73
CA TRP A 41 9.34 10.39 3.23
C TRP A 41 9.74 8.95 3.52
N MET A 42 9.30 8.39 4.64
CA MET A 42 9.52 6.98 4.96
C MET A 42 8.88 6.06 3.92
N VAL A 43 7.60 6.30 3.55
CA VAL A 43 6.90 5.53 2.52
C VAL A 43 7.53 5.73 1.14
N VAL A 44 7.78 6.98 0.75
CA VAL A 44 8.32 7.33 -0.57
C VAL A 44 9.72 6.75 -0.76
N LEU A 45 10.63 6.96 0.20
CA LEU A 45 12.01 6.49 0.11
C LEU A 45 12.07 4.96 0.23
N SER A 46 11.30 4.34 1.13
CA SER A 46 11.25 2.88 1.27
C SER A 46 10.78 2.21 -0.02
N THR A 47 9.68 2.70 -0.60
CA THR A 47 9.11 2.15 -1.84
C THR A 47 10.06 2.36 -3.02
N SER A 48 10.62 3.56 -3.17
CA SER A 48 11.54 3.91 -4.26
C SER A 48 12.84 3.12 -4.18
N ALA A 49 13.44 3.02 -2.98
CA ALA A 49 14.66 2.26 -2.77
C ALA A 49 14.43 0.76 -2.94
N GLY A 50 13.30 0.23 -2.45
CA GLY A 50 12.91 -1.16 -2.64
C GLY A 50 12.75 -1.51 -4.12
N LEU A 51 12.07 -0.65 -4.89
CA LEU A 51 11.91 -0.84 -6.34
C LEU A 51 13.25 -0.73 -7.08
N GLY A 52 14.04 0.32 -6.79
CA GLY A 52 15.34 0.52 -7.42
C GLY A 52 16.29 -0.65 -7.16
N LEU A 53 16.34 -1.14 -5.92
CA LEU A 53 17.09 -2.34 -5.56
C LEU A 53 16.52 -3.61 -6.20
N SER A 54 15.21 -3.73 -6.39
CA SER A 54 14.61 -4.88 -7.06
C SER A 54 15.01 -4.99 -8.54
N LEU A 55 15.37 -3.87 -9.18
CA LEU A 55 15.92 -3.86 -10.53
C LEU A 55 17.39 -4.30 -10.57
N THR A 56 18.06 -4.34 -9.42
CA THR A 56 19.44 -4.83 -9.32
C THR A 56 19.48 -6.33 -9.07
N GLY A 57 20.46 -7.03 -9.65
CA GLY A 57 20.70 -8.45 -9.40
C GLY A 57 21.21 -8.79 -7.99
N LEU A 58 21.29 -7.81 -7.08
CA LEU A 58 21.89 -7.93 -5.75
C LEU A 58 21.23 -9.00 -4.86
N PHE A 59 19.93 -9.27 -5.05
CA PHE A 59 19.15 -10.17 -4.20
C PHE A 59 18.79 -11.51 -4.86
N HIS A 60 19.24 -11.75 -6.10
CA HIS A 60 18.90 -12.97 -6.85
C HIS A 60 19.37 -14.26 -6.17
N LYS A 61 20.56 -14.25 -5.56
CA LYS A 61 21.16 -15.45 -4.94
C LYS A 61 20.41 -15.95 -3.69
N HIS A 62 19.61 -15.11 -3.05
CA HIS A 62 18.89 -15.44 -1.81
C HIS A 62 17.42 -15.00 -1.87
N LEU A 63 16.82 -14.98 -3.06
CA LEU A 63 15.48 -14.46 -3.27
C LEU A 63 14.45 -15.09 -2.32
N THR A 64 14.49 -16.41 -2.15
CA THR A 64 13.61 -17.15 -1.24
C THR A 64 13.66 -16.65 0.21
N PHE A 65 14.85 -16.32 0.70
CA PHE A 65 15.02 -15.78 2.06
C PHE A 65 14.42 -14.37 2.17
N TRP A 66 14.73 -13.48 1.23
CA TRP A 66 14.25 -12.10 1.26
C TRP A 66 12.73 -12.01 1.10
N THR A 67 12.14 -12.81 0.20
CA THR A 67 10.69 -12.91 0.04
C THR A 67 10.03 -13.49 1.29
N GLY A 68 10.61 -14.54 1.88
CA GLY A 68 10.11 -15.15 3.13
C GLY A 68 10.12 -14.18 4.30
N LEU A 69 11.22 -13.43 4.48
CA LEU A 69 11.34 -12.41 5.52
C LEU A 69 10.33 -11.27 5.32
N GLY A 70 10.19 -10.77 4.09
CA GLY A 70 9.21 -9.73 3.76
C GLY A 70 7.77 -10.14 4.06
N ASN A 71 7.37 -11.35 3.64
CA ASN A 71 6.04 -11.88 3.95
C ASN A 71 5.84 -12.11 5.47
N GLY A 72 6.86 -12.59 6.18
CA GLY A 72 6.79 -12.76 7.63
C GLY A 72 6.58 -11.44 8.37
N LEU A 73 7.32 -10.40 8.00
CA LEU A 73 7.16 -9.05 8.56
C LEU A 73 5.80 -8.45 8.20
N LEU A 74 5.31 -8.66 6.98
CA LEU A 74 3.97 -8.23 6.57
C LEU A 74 2.89 -8.87 7.46
N PHE A 75 2.93 -10.18 7.66
CA PHE A 75 1.97 -10.86 8.54
C PHE A 75 2.09 -10.42 9.99
N PHE A 76 3.31 -10.14 10.47
CA PHE A 76 3.51 -9.58 11.81
C PHE A 76 2.85 -8.19 11.96
N VAL A 77 2.97 -7.31 10.96
CA VAL A 77 2.30 -6.00 10.96
C VAL A 77 0.79 -6.16 10.93
N ILE A 78 0.26 -7.01 10.05
CA ILE A 78 -1.19 -7.28 9.95
C ILE A 78 -1.72 -7.80 11.29
N ALA A 79 -1.03 -8.76 11.91
CA ALA A 79 -1.40 -9.30 13.21
C ALA A 79 -1.36 -8.21 14.30
N SER A 80 -0.33 -7.35 14.28
CA SER A 80 -0.21 -6.24 15.25
C SER A 80 -1.32 -5.20 15.11
N ILE A 81 -1.73 -4.86 13.89
CA ILE A 81 -2.89 -3.98 13.63
C ILE A 81 -4.17 -4.64 14.16
N GLY A 82 -4.34 -5.94 13.90
CA GLY A 82 -5.48 -6.71 14.40
C GLY A 82 -5.56 -6.76 15.93
N LEU A 83 -4.42 -6.82 16.62
CA LEU A 83 -4.35 -6.81 18.09
C LEU A 83 -4.67 -5.44 18.71
N GLN A 84 -4.46 -4.34 17.97
CA GLN A 84 -4.84 -3.00 18.42
C GLN A 84 -6.35 -2.76 18.34
N LEU A 85 -7.09 -3.64 17.65
CA LEU A 85 -8.54 -3.56 17.55
C LEU A 85 -9.19 -4.07 18.84
N ASP A 86 -9.52 -3.16 19.75
CA ASP A 86 -10.35 -3.49 20.91
C ASP A 86 -11.84 -3.51 20.51
N LEU A 87 -12.37 -4.71 20.23
CA LEU A 87 -13.79 -4.90 19.87
C LEU A 87 -14.76 -4.62 21.02
N GLN A 88 -14.29 -4.57 22.27
CA GLN A 88 -15.13 -4.29 23.43
C GLN A 88 -15.28 -2.78 23.66
N GLN A 89 -14.25 -2.00 23.35
CA GLN A 89 -14.28 -0.53 23.41
C GLN A 89 -14.63 0.12 22.07
N ALA A 90 -14.49 -0.60 20.95
CA ALA A 90 -14.97 -0.14 19.67
C ALA A 90 -16.50 -0.06 19.74
N GLU A 91 -17.03 1.15 19.88
CA GLU A 91 -18.37 1.45 19.39
C GLU A 91 -18.35 1.17 17.89
N LEU A 92 -18.56 -0.08 17.49
CA LEU A 92 -18.71 -0.50 16.10
C LEU A 92 -19.98 0.14 15.58
N ARG A 93 -19.89 1.41 15.20
CA ARG A 93 -20.99 2.14 14.60
C ARG A 93 -21.30 1.42 13.29
N PRO A 94 -22.50 0.83 13.13
CA PRO A 94 -22.85 0.09 11.92
C PRO A 94 -22.67 0.93 10.66
N ALA A 95 -22.77 2.25 10.78
CA ALA A 95 -22.46 3.21 9.75
C ALA A 95 -21.05 3.05 9.14
N PHE A 96 -20.00 2.83 9.95
CA PHE A 96 -18.64 2.65 9.42
C PHE A 96 -18.48 1.34 8.66
N LEU A 97 -19.11 0.26 9.15
CA LEU A 97 -19.16 -1.01 8.43
C LEU A 97 -19.93 -0.88 7.12
N ALA A 98 -21.04 -0.14 7.12
CA ALA A 98 -21.83 0.13 5.93
C ALA A 98 -21.06 0.94 4.88
N ILE A 99 -20.27 1.94 5.29
CA ILE A 99 -19.40 2.71 4.40
C ILE A 99 -18.34 1.79 3.78
N GLY A 100 -17.69 0.95 4.58
CA GLY A 100 -16.71 -0.02 4.08
C GLY A 100 -17.33 -1.01 3.08
N ALA A 101 -18.51 -1.55 3.40
CA ALA A 101 -19.25 -2.45 2.52
C ALA A 101 -19.66 -1.76 1.21
N LEU A 102 -20.17 -0.53 1.29
CA LEU A 102 -20.53 0.28 0.12
C LEU A 102 -19.29 0.51 -0.77
N TRP A 103 -18.15 0.82 -0.17
CA TRP A 103 -16.90 1.00 -0.92
C TRP A 103 -16.46 -0.28 -1.64
N LEU A 104 -16.59 -1.45 -1.00
CA LEU A 104 -16.32 -2.74 -1.63
C LEU A 104 -17.29 -3.03 -2.79
N LEU A 105 -18.55 -2.66 -2.67
CA LEU A 105 -19.54 -2.78 -3.76
C LEU A 105 -19.20 -1.87 -4.93
N ILE A 106 -18.80 -0.61 -4.67
CA ILE A 106 -18.36 0.31 -5.72
C ILE A 106 -17.12 -0.24 -6.41
N HIS A 107 -16.13 -0.71 -5.66
CA HIS A 107 -14.93 -1.33 -6.19
C HIS A 107 -15.26 -2.54 -7.09
N LEU A 108 -16.13 -3.43 -6.62
CA LEU A 108 -16.58 -4.59 -7.38
C LEU A 108 -17.31 -4.17 -8.66
N GLY A 109 -18.18 -3.16 -8.58
CA GLY A 109 -18.89 -2.61 -9.74
C GLY A 109 -17.94 -2.06 -10.80
N ILE A 110 -16.93 -1.28 -10.38
CA ILE A 110 -15.90 -0.73 -11.29
C ILE A 110 -15.09 -1.86 -11.94
N LEU A 111 -14.67 -2.88 -11.16
CA LEU A 111 -13.94 -4.02 -11.70
C LEU A 111 -14.79 -4.86 -12.66
N PHE A 112 -16.06 -5.05 -12.36
CA PHE A 112 -16.96 -5.80 -13.22
C PHE A 112 -17.19 -5.05 -14.53
N LEU A 113 -17.40 -3.74 -14.45
CA LEU A 113 -17.49 -2.87 -15.63
C LEU A 113 -16.19 -2.92 -16.44
N ALA A 114 -15.03 -2.72 -15.81
CA ALA A 114 -13.74 -2.76 -16.50
C ALA A 114 -13.46 -4.11 -17.15
N SER A 115 -13.75 -5.23 -16.47
CA SER A 115 -13.57 -6.57 -17.03
C SER A 115 -14.52 -6.86 -18.18
N ALA A 116 -15.75 -6.34 -18.13
CA ALA A 116 -16.70 -6.41 -19.23
C ALA A 116 -16.25 -5.59 -20.45
N LEU A 117 -15.79 -4.34 -20.27
CA LEU A 117 -15.28 -3.50 -21.37
C LEU A 117 -14.05 -4.11 -22.04
N LEU A 118 -13.12 -4.62 -21.23
CA LEU A 118 -11.86 -5.20 -21.71
C LEU A 118 -12.01 -6.65 -22.18
N LYS A 119 -13.19 -7.26 -22.02
CA LYS A 119 -13.46 -8.67 -22.32
C LYS A 119 -12.46 -9.62 -21.64
N VAL A 120 -12.09 -9.29 -20.41
CA VAL A 120 -11.10 -10.03 -19.61
C VAL A 120 -11.79 -11.23 -18.94
N PRO A 121 -11.16 -12.42 -18.91
CA PRO A 121 -11.69 -13.57 -18.19
C PRO A 121 -11.86 -13.29 -16.68
N TRP A 122 -12.92 -13.84 -16.08
CA TRP A 122 -13.31 -13.54 -14.70
C TRP A 122 -12.21 -13.84 -13.66
N HIS A 123 -11.36 -14.85 -13.89
CA HIS A 123 -10.28 -15.21 -12.97
C HIS A 123 -9.20 -14.13 -12.90
N PHE A 124 -8.93 -13.41 -13.98
CA PHE A 124 -8.03 -12.24 -13.94
C PHE A 124 -8.64 -11.09 -13.15
N ALA A 125 -9.96 -10.88 -13.24
CA ALA A 125 -10.65 -9.87 -12.43
C ALA A 125 -10.61 -10.22 -10.93
N ALA A 126 -10.75 -11.51 -10.58
CA ALA A 126 -10.63 -11.99 -9.20
C ALA A 126 -9.21 -11.81 -8.63
N ILE A 127 -8.18 -12.19 -9.40
CA ILE A 127 -6.78 -11.99 -9.02
C ILE A 127 -6.48 -10.47 -8.88
N GLY A 128 -6.98 -9.66 -9.82
CA GLY A 128 -6.82 -8.19 -9.80
C GLY A 128 -7.50 -7.53 -8.59
N SER A 129 -8.69 -7.98 -8.20
CA SER A 129 -9.36 -7.48 -6.98
C SER A 129 -8.53 -7.76 -5.73
N GLN A 130 -7.99 -8.98 -5.59
CA GLN A 130 -7.12 -9.32 -4.47
C GLN A 130 -5.80 -8.57 -4.50
N ALA A 131 -5.23 -8.32 -5.68
CA ALA A 131 -4.06 -7.47 -5.81
C ALA A 131 -4.30 -6.04 -5.29
N ASN A 132 -5.52 -5.50 -5.47
CA ASN A 132 -5.89 -4.15 -5.04
C ASN A 132 -6.26 -4.03 -3.56
N ILE A 133 -6.92 -5.04 -2.97
CA ILE A 133 -7.40 -4.97 -1.58
C ILE A 133 -6.47 -5.71 -0.62
N GLY A 134 -6.06 -6.93 -0.98
CA GLY A 134 -5.31 -7.81 -0.09
C GLY A 134 -3.83 -7.96 -0.43
N GLY A 135 -3.34 -7.24 -1.45
CA GLY A 135 -1.93 -7.16 -1.82
C GLY A 135 -1.31 -8.47 -2.35
N PRO A 136 0.04 -8.56 -2.38
CA PRO A 136 0.77 -9.68 -2.98
C PRO A 136 0.45 -11.04 -2.37
N ALA A 137 0.23 -11.10 -1.05
CA ALA A 137 0.03 -12.36 -0.34
C ALA A 137 -1.29 -13.03 -0.74
N SER A 138 -2.41 -12.32 -0.65
CA SER A 138 -3.73 -12.87 -0.96
C SER A 138 -3.95 -13.07 -2.46
N ALA A 139 -3.43 -12.16 -3.31
CA ALA A 139 -3.51 -12.29 -4.76
C ALA A 139 -2.82 -13.56 -5.25
N SER A 140 -1.68 -13.92 -4.66
CA SER A 140 -0.94 -15.14 -4.99
C SER A 140 -1.68 -16.41 -4.61
N VAL A 141 -2.38 -16.41 -3.47
CA VAL A 141 -3.21 -17.53 -3.02
C VAL A 141 -4.39 -17.73 -3.96
N VAL A 142 -5.11 -16.65 -4.30
CA VAL A 142 -6.24 -16.73 -5.25
C VAL A 142 -5.77 -17.13 -6.65
N ALA A 143 -4.62 -16.63 -7.12
CA ALA A 143 -4.05 -17.04 -8.39
C ALA A 143 -3.65 -18.52 -8.43
N GLY A 144 -3.05 -19.01 -7.34
CA GLY A 144 -2.66 -20.42 -7.19
C GLY A 144 -3.84 -21.39 -7.17
N ALA A 145 -5.01 -20.94 -6.71
CA ALA A 145 -6.25 -21.71 -6.77
C ALA A 145 -6.76 -21.92 -8.21
N PHE A 146 -6.39 -21.05 -9.16
CA PHE A 146 -6.70 -21.22 -10.57
C PHE A 146 -5.67 -22.07 -11.29
N HIS A 147 -4.40 -21.66 -11.23
CA HIS A 147 -3.30 -22.41 -11.83
C HIS A 147 -1.97 -22.00 -11.20
N PRO A 148 -1.06 -22.96 -10.89
CA PRO A 148 0.24 -22.65 -10.27
C PRO A 148 1.08 -21.63 -11.05
N SER A 149 0.99 -21.60 -12.39
CA SER A 149 1.72 -20.63 -13.21
C SER A 149 1.23 -19.17 -13.03
N LEU A 150 0.03 -18.96 -12.49
CA LEU A 150 -0.54 -17.64 -12.24
C LEU A 150 -0.08 -17.05 -10.90
N VAL A 151 0.54 -17.84 -10.01
CA VAL A 151 1.02 -17.37 -8.71
C VAL A 151 2.02 -16.22 -8.88
N SER A 152 2.98 -16.36 -9.81
CA SER A 152 3.95 -15.31 -10.10
C SER A 152 3.29 -14.02 -10.61
N LEU A 153 2.23 -14.15 -11.40
CA LEU A 153 1.43 -13.00 -11.84
C LEU A 153 0.71 -12.34 -10.67
N GLY A 154 0.10 -13.12 -9.77
CA GLY A 154 -0.56 -12.62 -8.55
C GLY A 154 0.39 -11.81 -7.66
N VAL A 155 1.62 -12.32 -7.43
CA VAL A 155 2.66 -11.58 -6.70
C VAL A 155 2.96 -10.25 -7.39
N LEU A 156 3.22 -10.26 -8.70
CA LEU A 156 3.60 -9.08 -9.45
C LEU A 156 2.51 -8.01 -9.43
N LEU A 157 1.26 -8.41 -9.68
CA LEU A 157 0.10 -7.52 -9.67
C LEU A 157 -0.12 -6.90 -8.28
N GLY A 158 -0.01 -7.70 -7.22
CA GLY A 158 -0.14 -7.20 -5.85
C GLY A 158 0.95 -6.22 -5.46
N VAL A 159 2.21 -6.47 -5.87
CA VAL A 159 3.32 -5.54 -5.60
C VAL A 159 3.12 -4.25 -6.37
N LEU A 160 2.78 -4.33 -7.66
CA LEU A 160 2.51 -3.16 -8.49
C LEU A 160 1.36 -2.32 -7.90
N SER A 161 0.28 -2.97 -7.51
CA SER A 161 -0.85 -2.33 -6.84
C SER A 161 -0.43 -1.61 -5.56
N ASN A 162 0.36 -2.24 -4.69
CA ASN A 162 0.86 -1.59 -3.47
C ASN A 162 1.69 -0.34 -3.78
N VAL A 163 2.56 -0.40 -4.80
CA VAL A 163 3.37 0.76 -5.22
C VAL A 163 2.46 1.89 -5.70
N ILE A 164 1.51 1.60 -6.59
CA ILE A 164 0.56 2.60 -7.11
C ILE A 164 -0.32 3.15 -5.98
N GLY A 165 -0.82 2.27 -5.12
CA GLY A 165 -1.68 2.58 -3.99
C GLY A 165 -1.02 3.49 -2.97
N ASN A 166 0.28 3.31 -2.70
CA ASN A 166 1.03 4.21 -1.81
C ASN A 166 1.00 5.65 -2.34
N TYR A 167 1.30 5.87 -3.62
CA TYR A 167 1.28 7.22 -4.19
C TYR A 167 -0.15 7.77 -4.35
N ALA A 168 -1.11 6.92 -4.74
CA ALA A 168 -2.52 7.30 -4.88
C ALA A 168 -3.14 7.70 -3.52
N ASN A 169 -2.78 7.01 -2.44
CA ASN A 169 -3.22 7.36 -1.08
C ASN A 169 -2.64 8.69 -0.63
N LEU A 170 -1.37 8.98 -0.96
CA LEU A 170 -0.78 10.30 -0.69
C LEU A 170 -1.55 11.40 -1.42
N LEU A 171 -1.85 11.19 -2.70
CA LEU A 171 -2.66 12.14 -3.48
C LEU A 171 -4.07 12.30 -2.90
N ALA A 172 -4.73 11.20 -2.54
CA ALA A 172 -6.05 11.24 -1.91
C ALA A 172 -6.01 11.99 -0.57
N GLY A 173 -4.97 11.80 0.24
CA GLY A 173 -4.77 12.54 1.49
C GLY A 173 -4.66 14.04 1.26
N VAL A 174 -3.88 14.47 0.25
CA VAL A 174 -3.79 15.88 -0.13
C VAL A 174 -5.14 16.43 -0.61
N LEU A 175 -5.88 15.66 -1.41
CA LEU A 175 -7.21 16.06 -1.88
C LEU A 175 -8.21 16.21 -0.73
N PHE A 176 -8.19 15.29 0.25
CA PHE A 176 -9.04 15.41 1.44
C PHE A 176 -8.67 16.62 2.30
N GLN A 177 -7.37 16.88 2.49
CA GLN A 177 -6.92 18.07 3.21
C GLN A 177 -7.38 19.35 2.49
N TRP A 178 -7.27 19.40 1.16
CA TRP A 178 -7.73 20.53 0.37
C TRP A 178 -9.24 20.77 0.50
N VAL A 179 -10.06 19.72 0.42
CA VAL A 179 -11.52 19.84 0.62
C VAL A 179 -11.86 20.27 2.05
N ALA A 180 -11.12 19.78 3.05
CA ALA A 180 -11.35 20.11 4.46
C ALA A 180 -10.91 21.54 4.84
N THR A 181 -9.94 22.12 4.13
CA THR A 181 -9.45 23.50 4.36
C THR A 181 -10.02 24.53 3.39
N SER A 182 -10.79 24.10 2.39
CA SER A 182 -11.54 24.99 1.50
C SER A 182 -12.71 25.64 2.26
N PRO A 183 -12.95 26.95 2.09
CA PRO A 183 -14.00 27.69 2.79
C PRO A 183 -15.42 27.29 2.38
#